data_AF-A0A6G6X859-F1
#
_entry.id   AF-A0A6G6X859-F1
#
_cell.length_a   1.000
_cell.length_b   1.000
_cell.length_c   1.000
_cell.angle_alpha   90.00
_cell.angle_beta   90.00
_cell.angle_gamma   90.00
#
_symmetry.space_group_name_H-M   'P 1'
#
loop_
_entity.id
_entity.type
_entity.pdbx_description
1 polymer ?
#
loop_
_entity_poly.entity_id
_entity_poly.type
_entity_poly.pdbx_seq_one_letter_code
_entity_poly.pdbx_strand_id
1 'polypeptide(L)'
;MSRTITSDHGFDILRDAAELKLRFDRAGPAGLISFAKACIWSGINEPDEIIAEARAITGGHLAATLDTILMEGENIHWRKTSCGRLALVTIT
;
A
#
# COMPACT_ATOMS: atom_id res chain seq x y z
N MET A 1 -29.45 -25.44 -12.77
CA MET A 1 -28.12 -25.94 -13.16
C MET A 1 -27.18 -25.71 -11.99
N SER A 2 -26.70 -26.79 -11.37
CA SER A 2 -25.67 -26.72 -10.33
C SER A 2 -24.37 -26.27 -10.98
N ARG A 3 -23.90 -25.06 -10.68
CA ARG A 3 -22.53 -24.66 -11.02
C ARG A 3 -21.62 -25.46 -10.09
N THR A 4 -20.91 -26.45 -10.63
CA THR A 4 -19.89 -27.18 -9.89
C THR A 4 -18.88 -26.18 -9.34
N ILE A 5 -18.90 -25.94 -8.03
CA ILE A 5 -17.90 -25.13 -7.34
C ILE A 5 -16.65 -26.01 -7.25
N THR A 6 -15.66 -25.78 -8.11
CA THR A 6 -14.35 -26.42 -8.00
C THR A 6 -13.41 -25.52 -7.20
N SER A 7 -12.50 -26.13 -6.44
CA SER A 7 -11.53 -25.43 -5.60
C SER A 7 -10.49 -24.63 -6.39
N ASP A 8 -10.39 -24.85 -7.70
CA ASP A 8 -9.35 -24.29 -8.57
C ASP A 8 -9.30 -22.76 -8.50
N HIS A 9 -10.46 -22.12 -8.55
CA HIS A 9 -10.55 -20.66 -8.44
C HIS A 9 -10.05 -20.15 -7.07
N GLY A 10 -10.31 -20.90 -6.00
CA GLY A 10 -9.78 -20.57 -4.67
C GLY A 10 -8.26 -20.71 -4.59
N PHE A 11 -7.69 -21.71 -5.25
CA PHE A 11 -6.24 -21.88 -5.33
C PHE A 11 -5.56 -20.77 -6.14
N ASP A 12 -6.17 -20.32 -7.23
CA ASP A 12 -5.67 -19.19 -8.01
C ASP A 12 -5.64 -17.90 -7.17
N ILE A 13 -6.72 -17.60 -6.44
CA ILE A 13 -6.76 -16.45 -5.52
C ILE A 13 -5.66 -16.52 -4.46
N LEU A 14 -5.43 -17.70 -3.86
CA LEU A 14 -4.37 -17.88 -2.87
C LEU A 14 -2.98 -17.66 -3.46
N ARG A 15 -2.73 -18.14 -4.68
CA ARG A 15 -1.45 -17.93 -5.39
C ARG A 15 -1.23 -16.45 -5.67
N ASP A 16 -2.24 -15.77 -6.22
CA ASP A 16 -2.13 -14.36 -6.60
C ASP A 16 -1.90 -13.46 -5.37
N ALA A 17 -2.57 -13.76 -4.24
CA ALA A 17 -2.35 -13.06 -2.98
C ALA A 17 -0.92 -13.27 -2.44
N ALA A 18 -0.41 -14.50 -2.52
CA ALA A 18 0.96 -14.82 -2.08
C ALA A 18 2.02 -14.12 -2.95
N GLU A 19 1.82 -14.09 -4.27
CA GLU A 19 2.71 -13.37 -5.19
C GLU A 19 2.67 -11.86 -4.95
N LEU A 20 1.48 -11.28 -4.74
CA LEU A 20 1.34 -9.86 -4.43
C LEU A 20 2.12 -9.50 -3.16
N LYS A 21 1.94 -10.28 -2.09
CA LYS A 21 2.69 -10.11 -0.84
C LYS A 21 4.19 -10.19 -1.08
N LEU A 22 4.66 -11.22 -1.78
CA LEU A 22 6.08 -11.41 -2.06
C LEU A 22 6.69 -10.25 -2.86
N ARG A 23 5.96 -9.73 -3.86
CA ARG A 23 6.38 -8.56 -4.65
C ARG A 23 6.49 -7.32 -3.78
N PHE A 24 5.53 -7.11 -2.89
CA PHE A 24 5.52 -5.97 -1.98
C PHE A 24 6.68 -6.02 -1.00
N ASP A 25 6.89 -7.18 -0.34
CA ASP A 25 7.97 -7.39 0.63
C ASP A 25 9.35 -7.18 0.01
N ARG A 26 9.53 -7.54 -1.27
CA ARG A 26 10.80 -7.39 -2.00
C ARG A 26 11.05 -6.00 -2.55
N ALA A 27 10.04 -5.13 -2.59
CA ALA A 27 10.16 -3.82 -3.25
C ALA A 27 11.01 -2.83 -2.44
N GLY A 28 11.21 -3.09 -1.14
CA GLY A 28 12.03 -2.26 -0.27
C GLY A 28 11.50 -0.82 -0.12
N PRO A 29 12.33 0.11 0.38
CA PRO A 29 11.89 1.49 0.66
C PRO A 29 11.34 2.24 -0.56
N ALA A 30 11.96 2.06 -1.74
CA ALA A 30 11.50 2.69 -2.97
C ALA A 30 10.10 2.19 -3.40
N GLY A 31 9.83 0.91 -3.18
CA GLY A 31 8.51 0.31 -3.40
C GLY A 31 7.46 0.89 -2.46
N LEU A 32 7.79 1.03 -1.18
CA LEU A 32 6.90 1.61 -0.17
C LEU A 32 6.58 3.08 -0.46
N ILE A 33 7.57 3.87 -0.90
CA ILE A 33 7.35 5.24 -1.37
C ILE A 33 6.42 5.25 -2.59
N SER A 34 6.66 4.37 -3.56
CA SER A 34 5.83 4.28 -4.76
C SER A 34 4.39 3.88 -4.44
N PHE A 35 4.21 2.96 -3.49
CA PHE A 35 2.90 2.56 -2.98
C PHE A 35 2.18 3.72 -2.30
N ALA A 36 2.84 4.42 -1.35
CA ALA A 36 2.26 5.58 -0.69
C ALA A 36 1.84 6.67 -1.70
N LYS A 37 2.67 6.93 -2.72
CA LYS A 37 2.32 7.86 -3.80
C LYS A 37 1.06 7.41 -4.57
N ALA A 38 0.94 6.12 -4.87
CA ALA A 38 -0.23 5.57 -5.56
C ALA A 38 -1.50 5.70 -4.70
N CYS A 39 -1.42 5.45 -3.39
CA CYS A 39 -2.53 5.66 -2.46
C CYS A 39 -2.98 7.13 -2.45
N ILE A 40 -2.05 8.07 -2.26
CA ILE A 40 -2.35 9.50 -2.22
C ILE A 40 -2.97 9.94 -3.56
N TRP A 41 -2.43 9.50 -4.69
CA TRP A 41 -2.97 9.83 -6.01
C TRP A 41 -4.39 9.27 -6.20
N SER A 42 -4.69 8.11 -5.61
CA SER A 42 -6.01 7.47 -5.66
C SER A 42 -7.01 8.03 -4.63
N GLY A 43 -6.59 9.01 -3.81
CA GLY A 43 -7.43 9.65 -2.81
C GLY A 43 -7.32 9.08 -1.39
N ILE A 44 -6.57 8.00 -1.18
CA ILE A 44 -6.25 7.46 0.15
C ILE A 44 -5.10 8.29 0.71
N ASN A 45 -5.46 9.37 1.40
CA ASN A 45 -4.53 10.42 1.82
C ASN A 45 -4.35 10.52 3.33
N GLU A 46 -5.04 9.72 4.12
CA GLU A 46 -4.79 9.62 5.56
C GLU A 46 -3.67 8.61 5.83
N PRO A 47 -2.59 8.97 6.57
CA PRO A 47 -1.46 8.07 6.81
C PRO A 47 -1.87 6.71 7.36
N ASP A 48 -2.82 6.68 8.30
CA ASP A 48 -3.30 5.46 8.93
C ASP A 48 -4.04 4.56 7.93
N GLU A 49 -4.78 5.13 6.97
CA GLU A 49 -5.44 4.39 5.90
C GLU A 49 -4.41 3.79 4.94
N ILE A 50 -3.36 4.54 4.58
CA ILE A 50 -2.27 4.04 3.73
C ILE A 50 -1.56 2.85 4.42
N ILE A 51 -1.32 2.94 5.72
CA ILE A 51 -0.75 1.85 6.51
C ILE A 51 -1.70 0.65 6.58
N ALA A 52 -3.00 0.88 6.74
CA ALA A 52 -4.02 -0.16 6.74
C ALA A 52 -4.05 -0.93 5.41
N GLU A 53 -3.96 -0.24 4.28
CA GLU A 53 -3.87 -0.85 2.95
C GLU A 53 -2.62 -1.72 2.80
N ALA A 54 -1.45 -1.23 3.20
CA ALA A 54 -0.23 -2.04 3.19
C ALA A 54 -0.33 -3.25 4.12
N ARG A 55 -1.00 -3.11 5.27
CA ARG A 55 -1.21 -4.20 6.24
C ARG A 55 -2.13 -5.28 5.68
N ALA A 56 -3.16 -4.91 4.92
CA ALA A 56 -4.05 -5.86 4.25
C ALA A 56 -3.30 -6.76 3.25
N ILE A 57 -2.25 -6.24 2.62
CA ILE A 57 -1.41 -6.97 1.66
C ILE A 57 -0.34 -7.82 2.38
N THR A 58 0.30 -7.27 3.41
CA THR A 58 1.57 -7.81 3.95
C THR A 58 1.45 -8.48 5.31
N GLY A 59 0.30 -8.39 5.97
CA GLY A 59 0.11 -8.91 7.34
C GLY A 59 0.72 -8.04 8.44
N GLY A 60 1.18 -6.83 8.12
CA GLY A 60 1.50 -5.78 9.11
C GLY A 60 2.96 -5.65 9.52
N HIS A 61 3.84 -6.56 9.11
CA HIS A 61 5.27 -6.50 9.44
C HIS A 61 5.99 -5.27 8.86
N LEU A 62 5.41 -4.63 7.83
CA LEU A 62 5.94 -3.40 7.22
C LEU A 62 5.28 -2.11 7.75
N ALA A 63 4.32 -2.20 8.69
CA ALA A 63 3.59 -1.03 9.16
C ALA A 63 4.52 0.03 9.77
N ALA A 64 5.45 -0.39 10.62
CA ALA A 64 6.42 0.53 11.24
C ALA A 64 7.37 1.16 10.20
N THR A 65 7.83 0.38 9.22
CA THR A 65 8.68 0.89 8.14
C THR A 65 7.94 1.89 7.27
N LEU A 66 6.68 1.62 6.96
CA LEU A 66 5.86 2.53 6.17
C LEU A 66 5.55 3.82 6.94
N ASP A 67 5.25 3.74 8.23
CA ASP A 67 5.08 4.92 9.09
C ASP A 67 6.33 5.82 9.09
N THR A 68 7.52 5.22 9.25
CA THR A 68 8.79 5.95 9.13
C THR A 68 8.96 6.59 7.75
N ILE A 69 8.66 5.86 6.67
CA ILE A 69 8.73 6.41 5.31
C ILE A 69 7.76 7.57 5.12
N LEU A 70 6.52 7.46 5.62
CA LEU A 70 5.52 8.53 5.52
C LEU A 70 5.97 9.81 6.22
N MET A 71 6.65 9.68 7.37
CA MET A 71 7.26 10.80 8.07
C MET A 71 8.47 11.37 7.32
N GLU A 72 9.43 10.52 6.95
CA GLU A 72 10.68 10.96 6.28
C GLU A 72 10.45 11.51 4.87
N GLY A 73 9.42 11.04 4.17
CA GLY A 73 9.04 11.52 2.85
C GLY A 73 8.32 12.87 2.84
N GLU A 74 8.00 13.42 4.02
CA GLU A 74 7.37 14.74 4.12
C GLU A 74 8.29 15.84 3.56
N ASN A 75 7.71 16.75 2.77
CA ASN A 75 8.38 17.78 1.99
C ASN A 75 9.30 17.30 0.85
N ILE A 76 9.44 15.98 0.65
CA ILE A 76 10.18 15.38 -0.46
C ILE A 76 9.21 14.79 -1.49
N HIS A 77 8.24 14.01 -1.03
CA HIS A 77 7.30 13.27 -1.88
C HIS A 77 5.86 13.76 -1.72
N TRP A 78 5.50 14.15 -0.51
CA TRP A 78 4.18 14.68 -0.14
C TRP A 78 4.33 15.74 0.93
N ARG A 79 3.25 16.48 1.19
CA ARG A 79 3.12 17.43 2.29
C ARG A 79 1.89 17.11 3.11
N LYS A 80 1.99 17.31 4.42
CA LYS A 80 0.82 17.26 5.29
C LYS A 80 0.01 18.55 5.13
N THR A 81 -1.26 18.40 4.84
CA THR A 81 -2.25 19.48 4.77
C THR A 81 -2.67 19.91 6.17
N SER A 82 -3.39 21.03 6.28
CA SER A 82 -3.89 21.54 7.57
C SER A 82 -4.84 20.57 8.29
N CYS A 83 -5.46 19.63 7.58
CA CYS A 83 -6.30 18.58 8.16
C CYS A 83 -5.56 17.27 8.42
N GLY A 84 -4.23 17.23 8.30
CA GLY A 84 -3.43 16.04 8.58
C GLY A 84 -3.30 15.04 7.42
N ARG A 85 -4.01 15.27 6.31
CA ARG A 85 -3.94 14.45 5.08
C ARG A 85 -2.69 14.74 4.27
N LEU A 86 -2.21 13.74 3.54
CA LEU A 86 -1.06 13.85 2.65
C LEU A 86 -1.49 14.29 1.24
N ALA A 87 -0.75 15.21 0.65
CA ALA A 87 -0.91 15.63 -0.74
C ALA A 87 0.44 15.51 -1.46
N LEU A 88 0.46 14.98 -2.68
CA LEU A 88 1.69 14.86 -3.46
C LEU A 88 2.34 16.23 -3.70
N VAL A 89 3.66 16.28 -3.59
CA VAL A 89 4.41 17.47 -4.02
C VAL A 89 4.43 17.46 -5.55
N THR A 90 3.77 18.45 -6.16
CA THR A 90 3.93 18.73 -7.60
C THR A 90 5.30 19.36 -7.83
N ILE A 91 6.17 18.66 -8.56
CA ILE A 91 7.39 19.27 -9.11
C ILE A 91 6.94 19.96 -10.40
N THR A 92 6.71 21.26 -10.32
CA THR A 92 6.59 22.16 -11.49
C THR A 92 7.95 22.52 -12.05
#